data_AF-A0A699SM64-F1
#
_entry.id   AF-A0A699SM64-F1
#
_cell.length_a   1.000
_cell.length_b   1.000
_cell.length_c   1.000
_cell.angle_alpha   90.00
_cell.angle_beta   90.00
_cell.angle_gamma   90.00
#
_symmetry.space_group_name_H-M   'P 1'
#
loop_
_entity.id
_entity.type
_entity.pdbx_description
1 polymer ?
#
loop_
_entity_poly.entity_id
_entity_poly.type
_entity_poly.pdbx_seq_one_letter_code
_entity_poly.pdbx_strand_id
1 'polypeptide(L)'
;QGSALTWWNSHMRAVGQDVAYAMTWVALKRMITSKYYPRGEIQKLESEFWNLKVKGLDLSNYNHRFQELALMCGRMFPEEAEKVERYIGGLPDMIHGSVTASKPQSIQESIEFATEMMDKKMLTHVERQAEHKRKLDDTSRNNQHQQQPFKRNNVARAYTAGPGDKKPYGGIKPLCPKCNYHHDGPCT
;
A
#
# COMPACT_ATOMS: atom_id res chain seq x y z
N GLN A 1 -8.96 -25.99 40.23
CA GLN A 1 -8.57 -27.16 39.43
C GLN A 1 -8.71 -26.80 37.95
N GLY A 2 -7.73 -27.09 37.09
CA GLY A 2 -7.71 -26.63 35.68
C GLY A 2 -8.59 -27.45 34.74
N SER A 3 -8.98 -26.87 33.60
CA SER A 3 -9.89 -27.49 32.61
C SER A 3 -9.39 -28.83 32.07
N ALA A 4 -8.06 -28.97 31.89
CA ALA A 4 -7.41 -30.21 31.44
C ALA A 4 -7.55 -31.36 32.42
N LEU A 5 -7.37 -31.11 33.71
CA LEU A 5 -7.50 -32.13 34.74
C LEU A 5 -8.95 -32.58 34.90
N THR A 6 -9.90 -31.65 34.82
CA THR A 6 -11.34 -31.98 34.84
C THR A 6 -11.73 -32.86 33.65
N TRP A 7 -11.24 -32.54 32.45
CA TRP A 7 -11.48 -33.35 31.26
C TRP A 7 -10.89 -34.76 31.39
N TRP A 8 -9.62 -34.89 31.82
CA TRP A 8 -8.97 -36.18 32.00
C TRP A 8 -9.69 -37.06 33.02
N ASN A 9 -10.08 -36.49 34.16
CA ASN A 9 -10.84 -37.20 35.19
C ASN A 9 -12.20 -37.68 34.69
N SER A 10 -12.89 -36.88 33.87
CA SER A 10 -14.14 -37.31 33.21
C SER A 10 -13.91 -38.46 32.23
N HIS A 11 -12.80 -38.44 31.48
CA HIS A 11 -12.47 -39.52 30.56
C HIS A 11 -12.17 -40.82 31.31
N MET A 12 -11.34 -40.78 32.35
CA MET A 12 -11.05 -41.96 33.20
C MET A 12 -12.31 -42.57 33.80
N ARG A 13 -13.28 -41.74 34.26
CA ARG A 13 -14.57 -42.23 34.75
C ARG A 13 -15.41 -42.93 33.68
N ALA A 14 -15.31 -42.50 32.42
CA ALA A 14 -16.13 -43.02 31.33
C ALA A 14 -15.59 -44.33 30.76
N VAL A 15 -14.27 -44.47 30.61
CA VAL A 15 -13.67 -45.66 29.99
C VAL A 15 -13.18 -46.71 31.00
N GLY A 16 -13.08 -46.35 32.27
CA GLY A 16 -12.49 -47.21 33.30
C GLY A 16 -10.99 -47.01 33.44
N GLN A 17 -10.49 -47.25 34.64
CA GLN A 17 -9.10 -46.96 35.00
C GLN A 17 -8.10 -47.88 34.27
N ASP A 18 -8.44 -49.16 34.14
CA ASP A 18 -7.69 -50.18 33.41
C ASP A 18 -7.54 -49.84 31.92
N VAL A 19 -8.65 -49.45 31.27
CA VAL A 19 -8.64 -49.05 29.85
C VAL A 19 -7.88 -47.73 29.66
N ALA A 20 -8.07 -46.76 30.56
CA ALA A 20 -7.37 -45.47 30.49
C ALA A 20 -5.86 -45.62 30.63
N TYR A 21 -5.38 -46.48 31.53
CA TYR A 21 -3.94 -46.73 31.71
C TYR A 21 -3.34 -47.65 30.64
N ALA A 22 -4.13 -48.53 30.03
CA ALA A 22 -3.70 -49.35 28.90
C ALA A 22 -3.58 -48.54 27.59
N MET A 23 -4.05 -47.29 27.56
CA MET A 23 -4.01 -46.44 26.38
C MET A 23 -2.57 -46.08 25.98
N THR A 24 -2.27 -46.19 24.69
CA THR A 24 -0.95 -45.82 24.16
C THR A 24 -0.73 -44.30 24.19
N TRP A 25 0.53 -43.89 24.28
CA TRP A 25 0.92 -42.48 24.20
C TRP A 25 0.44 -41.79 22.91
N VAL A 26 0.38 -42.51 21.79
CA VAL A 26 -0.13 -42.00 20.51
C VAL A 26 -1.63 -41.69 20.61
N ALA A 27 -2.41 -42.59 21.20
CA ALA A 27 -3.84 -42.38 21.40
C ALA A 27 -4.11 -41.22 22.37
N LEU A 28 -3.36 -41.13 23.48
CA LEU A 28 -3.46 -40.02 24.42
C LEU A 28 -3.14 -38.67 23.76
N LYS A 29 -2.03 -38.57 23.02
CA LYS A 29 -1.69 -37.37 22.24
C LYS A 29 -2.81 -36.99 21.29
N ARG A 30 -3.35 -37.95 20.53
CA ARG A 30 -4.46 -37.71 19.60
C ARG A 30 -5.70 -37.17 20.32
N MET A 31 -6.03 -37.68 21.50
CA MET A 31 -7.15 -37.20 22.30
C MET A 31 -6.95 -35.77 22.80
N ILE A 32 -5.77 -35.47 23.35
CA ILE A 32 -5.43 -34.13 23.82
C ILE A 32 -5.45 -33.15 22.64
N THR A 33 -4.81 -33.48 21.52
CA THR A 33 -4.84 -32.67 20.31
C THR A 33 -6.27 -32.49 19.80
N SER A 34 -7.11 -33.53 19.78
CA SER A 34 -8.51 -33.38 19.36
C SER A 34 -9.32 -32.46 20.26
N LYS A 35 -9.05 -32.45 21.57
CA LYS A 35 -9.80 -31.64 22.55
C LYS A 35 -9.37 -30.19 22.56
N TYR A 36 -8.07 -29.93 22.45
CA TYR A 36 -7.47 -28.60 22.63
C TYR A 36 -6.99 -27.96 21.33
N TYR A 37 -6.89 -28.75 20.27
CA TYR A 37 -6.51 -28.33 18.92
C TYR A 37 -7.56 -28.82 17.91
N PRO A 38 -8.83 -28.40 18.06
CA PRO A 38 -9.93 -28.89 17.25
C PRO A 38 -9.71 -28.58 15.77
N ARG A 39 -10.01 -29.57 14.91
CA ARG A 39 -9.74 -29.48 13.46
C ARG A 39 -10.37 -28.24 12.81
N GLY A 40 -11.55 -27.81 13.28
CA GLY A 40 -12.21 -26.60 12.77
C GLY A 40 -11.42 -25.31 13.02
N GLU A 41 -10.74 -25.19 14.16
CA GLU A 41 -9.87 -24.03 14.43
C GLU A 41 -8.60 -24.09 13.58
N ILE A 42 -8.02 -25.29 13.40
CA ILE A 42 -6.89 -25.47 12.48
C ILE A 42 -7.27 -25.07 11.05
N GLN A 43 -8.46 -25.48 10.59
CA GLN A 43 -8.94 -25.12 9.25
C GLN A 43 -9.12 -23.62 9.06
N LYS A 44 -9.55 -22.89 10.11
CA LYS A 44 -9.61 -21.43 10.08
C LYS A 44 -8.21 -20.83 9.94
N LEU A 45 -7.23 -21.33 10.69
CA LEU A 45 -5.84 -20.90 10.59
C LEU A 45 -5.23 -21.25 9.21
N GLU A 46 -5.50 -22.45 8.69
CA GLU A 46 -5.07 -22.86 7.34
C GLU A 46 -5.67 -21.92 6.27
N SER A 47 -6.96 -21.57 6.41
CA SER A 47 -7.65 -20.62 5.52
C SER A 47 -7.07 -19.22 5.62
N GLU A 48 -6.76 -18.75 6.83
CA GLU A 48 -6.08 -17.47 7.04
C GLU A 48 -4.70 -17.49 6.39
N PHE A 49 -3.93 -18.56 6.58
CA PHE A 49 -2.58 -18.70 6.04
C PHE A 49 -2.59 -18.69 4.50
N TRP A 50 -3.54 -19.40 3.89
CA TRP A 50 -3.74 -19.39 2.45
C TRP A 50 -4.06 -17.99 1.90
N ASN A 51 -4.78 -17.17 2.66
CA ASN A 51 -5.21 -15.83 2.24
C ASN A 51 -4.34 -14.69 2.78
N LEU A 52 -3.29 -14.98 3.55
CA LEU A 52 -2.43 -13.99 4.17
C LEU A 52 -1.72 -13.12 3.12
N LYS A 53 -1.85 -11.80 3.25
CA LYS A 53 -1.18 -10.81 2.39
C LYS A 53 -0.71 -9.63 3.23
N VAL A 54 0.35 -8.97 2.80
CA VAL A 54 0.81 -7.70 3.40
C VAL A 54 -0.31 -6.67 3.29
N LYS A 55 -0.62 -5.99 4.40
CA LYS A 55 -1.61 -4.91 4.45
C LYS A 55 -0.87 -3.56 4.41
N GLY A 56 -1.07 -2.79 3.34
CA GLY A 56 -0.36 -1.53 3.14
C GLY A 56 1.15 -1.75 3.03
N LEU A 57 1.91 -1.19 3.98
CA LEU A 57 3.37 -1.35 4.07
C LEU A 57 3.80 -2.14 5.32
N ASP A 58 2.86 -2.78 6.02
CA ASP A 58 3.14 -3.49 7.28
C ASP A 58 3.70 -4.90 7.03
N LEU A 59 4.95 -4.96 6.55
CA LEU A 59 5.66 -6.22 6.31
C LEU A 59 6.03 -6.92 7.62
N SER A 60 6.29 -6.17 8.70
CA SER A 60 6.66 -6.73 10.00
C SER A 60 5.54 -7.61 10.57
N ASN A 61 4.30 -7.10 10.56
CA ASN A 61 3.14 -7.87 11.00
C ASN A 61 2.87 -9.07 10.09
N TYR A 62 3.03 -8.91 8.77
CA TYR A 62 2.94 -10.02 7.84
C TYR A 62 3.95 -11.13 8.18
N ASN A 63 5.23 -10.79 8.39
CA ASN A 63 6.29 -11.75 8.73
C ASN A 63 5.99 -12.47 10.05
N HIS A 64 5.63 -11.71 11.08
CA HIS A 64 5.27 -12.27 12.38
C HIS A 64 4.11 -13.25 12.25
N ARG A 65 3.01 -12.82 11.61
CA ARG A 65 1.82 -13.65 11.44
C ARG A 65 2.07 -14.87 10.56
N PHE A 66 2.89 -14.73 9.52
CA PHE A 66 3.30 -15.84 8.66
C PHE A 66 4.02 -16.93 9.47
N GLN A 67 4.99 -16.54 10.31
CA GLN A 67 5.73 -17.48 11.15
C GLN A 67 4.83 -18.17 12.19
N GLU A 68 3.92 -17.43 12.83
CA GLU A 68 2.91 -18.02 13.72
C GLU A 68 2.07 -19.07 13.00
N LEU A 69 1.52 -18.74 11.83
CA LEU A 69 0.68 -19.64 11.06
C LEU A 69 1.46 -20.85 10.54
N ALA A 70 2.72 -20.67 10.15
CA ALA A 70 3.61 -21.76 9.75
C ALA A 70 3.86 -22.78 10.87
N LEU A 71 3.98 -22.32 12.12
CA LEU A 71 4.08 -23.19 13.28
C LEU A 71 2.76 -23.91 13.58
N MET A 72 1.66 -23.17 13.55
CA MET A 72 0.33 -23.69 13.90
C MET A 72 -0.24 -24.65 12.85
N CYS A 73 0.12 -24.44 11.58
CA CYS A 73 -0.34 -25.20 10.41
C CYS A 73 0.80 -26.00 9.78
N GLY A 74 1.71 -26.57 10.59
CA GLY A 74 2.93 -27.23 10.09
C GLY A 74 2.72 -28.43 9.14
N ARG A 75 1.48 -28.92 8.96
CA ARG A 75 1.16 -29.97 7.97
C ARG A 75 0.71 -29.43 6.62
N MET A 76 0.48 -28.12 6.50
CA MET A 76 -0.09 -27.50 5.31
C MET A 76 0.91 -27.43 4.14
N PHE A 77 2.20 -27.28 4.45
CA PHE A 77 3.30 -27.21 3.49
C PHE A 77 4.32 -28.29 3.83
N PRO A 78 4.30 -29.46 3.16
CA PRO A 78 5.24 -30.54 3.44
C PRO A 78 6.67 -30.20 3.04
N GLU A 79 6.86 -29.34 2.04
CA GLU A 79 8.16 -28.88 1.56
C GLU A 79 8.42 -27.41 1.89
N GLU A 80 9.68 -27.07 2.14
CA GLU A 80 10.07 -25.69 2.44
C GLU A 80 9.86 -24.75 1.24
N ALA A 81 10.04 -25.27 0.03
CA ALA A 81 9.81 -24.54 -1.22
C ALA A 81 8.36 -24.05 -1.35
N GLU A 82 7.37 -24.89 -1.06
CA GLU A 82 5.96 -24.49 -1.09
C GLU A 82 5.66 -23.39 -0.07
N LYS A 83 6.29 -23.46 1.11
CA LYS A 83 6.17 -22.42 2.14
C LYS A 83 6.78 -21.10 1.66
N VAL A 84 7.93 -21.15 0.98
CA VAL A 84 8.58 -19.98 0.37
C VAL A 84 7.69 -19.37 -0.72
N GLU A 85 7.15 -20.17 -1.63
CA GLU A 85 6.22 -19.69 -2.65
C GLU A 85 4.99 -19.04 -2.01
N ARG A 86 4.47 -19.63 -0.94
CA ARG A 86 3.37 -19.05 -0.18
C ARG A 86 3.75 -17.70 0.41
N TYR A 87 4.95 -17.56 0.98
CA TYR A 87 5.45 -16.29 1.50
C TYR A 87 5.51 -15.22 0.39
N ILE A 88 6.14 -15.56 -0.74
CA ILE A 88 6.29 -14.64 -1.87
C ILE A 88 4.91 -14.20 -2.40
N GLY A 89 3.96 -15.12 -2.52
CA GLY A 89 2.60 -14.82 -3.00
C GLY A 89 1.78 -13.90 -2.08
N GLY A 90 2.23 -13.62 -0.86
CA GLY A 90 1.61 -12.64 0.04
C GLY A 90 2.22 -11.23 -0.04
N LEU A 91 3.33 -11.06 -0.77
CA LEU A 91 4.07 -9.80 -0.85
C LEU A 91 3.40 -8.79 -1.80
N PRO A 92 3.58 -7.48 -1.57
CA PRO A 92 3.07 -6.45 -2.47
C PRO A 92 3.88 -6.40 -3.77
N ASP A 93 3.21 -6.02 -4.87
CA ASP A 93 3.78 -5.97 -6.23
C ASP A 93 5.11 -5.20 -6.32
N MET A 94 5.26 -4.15 -5.49
CA MET A 94 6.46 -3.32 -5.48
C MET A 94 7.77 -4.07 -5.17
N ILE A 95 7.70 -5.18 -4.43
CA ILE A 95 8.84 -6.04 -4.08
C ILE A 95 8.70 -7.47 -4.61
N HIS A 96 7.49 -7.95 -4.90
CA HIS A 96 7.21 -9.33 -5.30
C HIS A 96 8.16 -9.83 -6.39
N GLY A 97 8.30 -9.08 -7.49
CA GLY A 97 9.16 -9.48 -8.61
C GLY A 97 10.65 -9.55 -8.24
N SER A 98 11.13 -8.67 -7.34
CA SER A 98 12.52 -8.67 -6.90
C SER A 98 12.83 -9.87 -5.99
N VAL A 99 11.92 -10.20 -5.06
CA VAL A 99 12.08 -11.36 -4.18
C VAL A 99 11.93 -12.67 -4.97
N THR A 100 11.00 -12.74 -5.93
CA THR A 100 10.88 -13.91 -6.82
C THR A 100 12.17 -14.16 -7.60
N ALA A 101 12.82 -13.10 -8.08
CA ALA A 101 14.04 -13.19 -8.86
C ALA A 101 15.27 -13.63 -8.03
N SER A 102 15.29 -13.39 -6.72
CA SER A 102 16.39 -13.83 -5.84
C SER A 102 16.36 -15.34 -5.56
N LYS A 103 15.24 -16.01 -5.83
CA LYS A 103 15.04 -17.46 -5.65
C LYS A 103 15.46 -17.93 -4.24
N PRO A 104 14.86 -17.38 -3.18
CA PRO A 104 15.20 -17.77 -1.82
C PRO A 104 14.94 -19.26 -1.60
N GLN A 105 15.82 -19.92 -0.84
CA GLN A 105 15.71 -21.36 -0.54
C GLN A 105 15.05 -21.64 0.81
N SER A 106 14.86 -20.58 1.62
CA SER A 106 14.27 -20.67 2.94
C SER A 106 13.35 -19.49 3.24
N ILE A 107 12.48 -19.65 4.24
CA ILE A 107 11.63 -18.55 4.73
C ILE A 107 12.48 -17.40 5.28
N GLN A 108 13.59 -17.71 5.95
CA GLN A 108 14.44 -16.70 6.53
C GLN A 108 15.09 -15.82 5.45
N GLU A 109 15.64 -16.43 4.39
CA GLU A 109 16.13 -15.68 3.22
C GLU A 109 15.03 -14.85 2.57
N SER A 110 13.82 -15.39 2.46
CA SER A 110 12.68 -14.66 1.89
C SER A 110 12.33 -13.41 2.70
N ILE A 111 12.34 -13.52 4.04
CA ILE A 111 12.08 -12.42 4.97
C ILE A 111 13.17 -11.36 4.88
N GLU A 112 14.43 -11.77 4.85
CA GLU A 112 15.58 -10.86 4.75
C GLU A 112 15.54 -10.06 3.46
N PHE A 113 15.38 -10.74 2.31
CA PHE A 113 15.26 -10.09 1.00
C PHE A 113 14.04 -9.16 0.92
N ALA A 114 12.88 -9.60 1.42
CA ALA A 114 11.68 -8.78 1.38
C ALA A 114 11.85 -7.48 2.19
N THR A 115 12.49 -7.56 3.36
CA THR A 115 12.77 -6.42 4.23
C THR A 115 13.74 -5.44 3.56
N GLU A 116 14.86 -5.95 3.03
CA GLU A 116 15.84 -5.13 2.30
C GLU A 116 15.18 -4.41 1.10
N MET A 117 14.36 -5.14 0.32
CA MET A 117 13.70 -4.57 -0.84
C MET A 117 12.65 -3.52 -0.46
N MET A 118 11.94 -3.71 0.65
CA MET A 118 10.96 -2.73 1.13
C MET A 118 11.65 -1.44 1.57
N ASP A 119 12.72 -1.54 2.35
CA ASP A 119 13.50 -0.39 2.80
C ASP A 119 14.09 0.39 1.62
N LYS A 120 14.68 -0.32 0.66
CA LYS A 120 15.23 0.28 -0.57
C LYS A 120 14.17 1.02 -1.38
N LYS A 121 12.98 0.45 -1.56
CA LYS A 121 11.88 1.08 -2.31
C LYS A 121 11.33 2.30 -1.56
N MET A 122 11.22 2.21 -0.23
CA MET A 122 10.80 3.33 0.61
C MET A 122 11.78 4.50 0.54
N LEU A 123 13.07 4.25 0.75
CA LEU A 123 14.13 5.26 0.64
C LEU A 123 14.08 5.97 -0.72
N THR A 124 14.01 5.21 -1.81
CA THR A 124 13.93 5.79 -3.16
C THR A 124 12.67 6.64 -3.37
N HIS A 125 11.54 6.26 -2.74
CA HIS A 125 10.31 7.04 -2.84
C HIS A 125 10.41 8.37 -2.07
N VAL A 126 10.99 8.34 -0.88
CA VAL A 126 11.25 9.53 -0.05
C VAL A 126 12.18 10.50 -0.79
N GLU A 127 13.27 10.00 -1.39
CA GLU A 127 14.21 10.81 -2.17
C GLU A 127 13.54 11.50 -3.37
N ARG A 128 12.73 10.77 -4.14
CA ARG A 128 11.99 11.35 -5.27
C ARG A 128 10.99 12.40 -4.82
N GLN A 129 10.30 12.19 -3.70
CA GLN A 129 9.38 13.19 -3.16
C GLN A 129 10.13 14.45 -2.71
N ALA A 130 11.29 14.31 -2.06
CA ALA A 130 12.12 15.44 -1.65
C ALA A 130 12.67 16.23 -2.85
N GLU A 131 13.06 15.55 -3.93
CA GLU A 131 13.48 16.21 -5.17
C GLU A 131 12.32 16.95 -5.86
N HIS A 132 11.16 16.33 -5.95
CA HIS A 132 9.96 16.97 -6.51
C HIS A 132 9.57 18.22 -5.71
N LYS A 133 9.64 18.17 -4.37
CA LYS A 133 9.38 19.31 -3.50
C LYS A 133 10.36 20.47 -3.73
N ARG A 134 11.66 20.17 -3.89
CA ARG A 134 12.69 21.18 -4.23
C ARG A 134 12.40 21.85 -5.58
N LYS A 135 12.06 21.07 -6.60
CA LYS A 135 11.70 21.58 -7.94
C LYS A 135 10.46 22.49 -7.91
N LEU A 136 9.44 22.14 -7.11
CA LEU A 136 8.26 22.97 -6.91
C LEU A 136 8.60 24.30 -6.22
N ASP A 137 9.43 24.28 -5.17
CA ASP A 137 9.85 25.48 -4.46
C ASP A 137 10.66 26.42 -5.35
N ASP A 138 11.64 25.88 -6.10
CA ASP A 138 12.43 26.64 -7.07
C ASP A 138 11.57 27.27 -8.18
N THR A 139 10.56 26.55 -8.67
CA THR A 139 9.61 27.07 -9.66
C THR A 139 8.75 28.19 -9.07
N SER A 140 8.32 28.06 -7.81
CA SER A 140 7.52 29.09 -7.13
C SER A 140 8.32 30.39 -6.91
N ARG A 141 9.61 30.27 -6.54
CA ARG A 141 10.52 31.40 -6.34
C ARG A 141 10.84 32.13 -7.63
N ASN A 142 11.01 31.38 -8.73
CA ASN A 142 11.26 31.97 -10.05
C ASN A 142 10.05 32.77 -10.56
N ASN A 143 8.83 32.27 -10.34
CA ASN A 143 7.59 32.99 -10.68
C ASN A 143 7.35 34.25 -9.80
N GLN A 144 7.81 34.26 -8.54
CA GLN A 144 7.80 35.48 -7.71
C GLN A 144 8.84 36.52 -8.17
N HIS A 145 10.03 36.10 -8.61
CA HIS A 145 11.05 37.01 -9.12
C HIS A 145 10.73 37.60 -10.51
N GLN A 146 9.90 36.92 -11.31
CA GLN A 146 9.40 37.47 -12.59
C GLN A 146 8.20 38.41 -12.44
N GLN A 147 7.55 38.45 -11.27
CA GLN A 147 6.60 39.52 -10.95
C GLN A 147 7.34 40.81 -10.56
N GLN A 148 8.05 41.38 -11.53
CA GLN A 148 8.51 42.76 -11.45
C GLN A 148 7.29 43.67 -11.27
N PRO A 149 7.24 44.56 -10.26
CA PRO A 149 6.19 45.55 -10.19
C PRO A 149 6.36 46.50 -11.38
N PHE A 150 5.34 46.61 -12.22
CA PHE A 150 5.24 47.70 -13.20
C PHE A 150 5.55 49.01 -12.47
N LYS A 151 6.70 49.62 -12.79
CA LYS A 151 7.13 50.88 -12.19
C LYS A 151 6.06 51.94 -12.42
N ARG A 152 5.26 52.21 -11.37
CA ARG A 152 4.42 53.40 -11.25
C ARG A 152 5.35 54.60 -11.11
N ASN A 153 5.57 55.33 -12.20
CA ASN A 153 6.00 56.72 -12.10
C ASN A 153 4.75 57.60 -11.94
N ASN A 154 4.47 57.99 -10.70
CA ASN A 154 3.53 59.06 -10.41
C ASN A 154 4.21 60.40 -10.73
N VAL A 155 3.69 61.14 -11.71
CA VAL A 155 3.91 62.59 -11.82
C VAL A 155 2.56 63.24 -11.59
N ALA A 156 2.45 63.96 -10.48
CA ALA A 156 1.29 64.75 -10.15
C ALA A 156 1.18 65.94 -11.10
N ARG A 157 0.03 66.08 -11.77
CA ARG A 157 -0.46 67.39 -12.21
C ARG A 157 -1.99 67.41 -12.16
N ALA A 158 -2.50 68.19 -11.22
CA ALA A 158 -3.89 68.62 -11.17
C ALA A 158 -4.25 69.38 -12.46
N TYR A 159 -5.48 69.23 -12.95
CA TYR A 159 -6.51 70.27 -13.13
C TYR A 159 -7.71 69.67 -13.91
N THR A 160 -8.84 70.31 -13.74
CA THR A 160 -10.23 69.92 -14.00
C THR A 160 -10.65 69.72 -15.47
N ALA A 161 -11.61 68.81 -15.66
CA ALA A 161 -12.64 68.62 -16.70
C ALA A 161 -12.53 69.32 -18.08
N GLY A 162 -12.57 68.51 -19.15
CA GLY A 162 -12.96 68.87 -20.51
C GLY A 162 -13.36 67.62 -21.32
N PRO A 163 -14.40 67.68 -22.18
CA PRO A 163 -15.08 66.50 -22.71
C PRO A 163 -14.28 65.81 -23.81
N GLY A 164 -14.44 64.49 -23.89
CA GLY A 164 -13.65 63.63 -24.76
C GLY A 164 -14.01 63.74 -26.23
N ASP A 165 -13.01 63.42 -27.07
CA ASP A 165 -13.20 63.13 -28.48
C ASP A 165 -12.46 61.83 -28.83
N LYS A 166 -13.25 60.83 -29.24
CA LYS A 166 -12.77 59.60 -29.86
C LYS A 166 -12.28 59.94 -31.26
N LYS A 167 -11.07 59.48 -31.62
CA LYS A 167 -10.66 59.32 -33.03
C LYS A 167 -10.46 57.84 -33.39
N PRO A 168 -10.71 57.49 -34.66
CA PRO A 168 -11.33 56.23 -35.06
C PRO A 168 -10.35 55.27 -35.76
N TYR A 169 -10.85 54.07 -36.05
CA TYR A 169 -10.18 52.99 -36.78
C TYR A 169 -9.46 53.47 -38.05
N GLY A 170 -8.18 53.13 -38.18
CA GLY A 170 -7.27 53.54 -39.27
C GLY A 170 -7.11 52.52 -40.40
N GLY A 171 -8.12 51.67 -40.64
CA GLY A 171 -8.12 50.71 -41.76
C GLY A 171 -8.98 51.19 -42.93
N ILE A 172 -8.67 50.72 -44.14
CA ILE A 172 -9.28 51.16 -45.41
C ILE A 172 -10.62 50.45 -45.72
N LYS A 173 -10.97 49.43 -44.92
CA LYS A 173 -12.09 48.52 -45.23
C LYS A 173 -13.39 48.88 -44.51
N PRO A 174 -14.55 48.70 -45.18
CA PRO A 174 -15.88 48.54 -44.64
C PRO A 174 -16.04 47.97 -43.24
N LEU A 175 -16.65 48.61 -42.23
CA LEU A 175 -17.20 47.83 -41.12
C LEU A 175 -18.52 47.20 -41.55
N CYS A 176 -18.61 45.87 -41.51
CA CYS A 176 -19.85 45.16 -41.84
C CYS A 176 -20.80 45.11 -40.62
N PRO A 177 -22.05 45.61 -40.71
CA PRO A 177 -22.98 45.64 -39.58
C PRO A 177 -23.54 44.27 -39.20
N LYS A 178 -23.37 43.24 -40.04
CA LYS A 178 -23.85 41.87 -39.76
C LYS A 178 -22.90 41.10 -38.85
N CYS A 179 -21.60 41.15 -39.11
CA CYS A 179 -20.59 40.37 -38.39
C CYS A 179 -19.66 41.22 -37.52
N ASN A 180 -19.74 42.55 -37.63
CA ASN A 180 -18.92 43.50 -36.87
C ASN A 180 -17.40 43.38 -37.14
N TYR A 181 -17.02 42.87 -38.33
CA TYR A 181 -15.63 42.80 -38.83
C TYR A 181 -15.43 43.64 -40.08
N HIS A 182 -14.15 43.94 -40.40
CA HIS A 182 -13.78 44.76 -41.54
C HIS A 182 -13.39 43.92 -42.77
N HIS A 183 -14.17 44.01 -43.85
CA HIS A 183 -13.93 43.28 -45.09
C HIS A 183 -14.51 44.00 -46.32
N ASP A 184 -14.05 43.63 -47.51
CA ASP A 184 -14.58 44.10 -48.79
C ASP A 184 -15.47 43.01 -49.40
N GLY A 185 -16.68 43.36 -49.85
CA GLY A 185 -17.64 42.41 -50.44
C GLY A 185 -18.68 41.83 -49.47
N PRO A 186 -19.63 41.01 -49.97
CA PRO A 186 -20.72 40.46 -49.15
C PRO A 186 -20.19 39.50 -48.07
N CYS A 187 -20.80 39.58 -46.89
CA CYS A 187 -20.51 38.69 -45.77
C CYS A 187 -21.05 37.29 -46.10
N THR A 188 -20.15 36.31 -46.30
CA THR A 188 -20.46 34.88 -46.34
C THR A 188 -20.40 34.27 -44.95
#